data_AF-A0A6N9TRM4-F1
#
_entry.id   AF-A0A6N9TRM4-F1
#
_cell.length_a   1.000
_cell.length_b   1.000
_cell.length_c   1.000
_cell.angle_alpha   90.00
_cell.angle_beta   90.00
_cell.angle_gamma   90.00
#
_symmetry.space_group_name_H-M   'P 1'
#
loop_
_entity.id
_entity.type
_entity.pdbx_description
1 polymer ?
#
loop_
_entity_poly.entity_id
_entity_poly.type
_entity_poly.pdbx_seq_one_letter_code
_entity_poly.pdbx_strand_id
1 'polypeptide(L)'
;FMTPDDFTAHEARTCIAEGELLANPRRARRFTTEQYFKTQDEMCALFADIPSALANSVQTAQRCNLKLELGKPKLPLFPTPDGMSLDDYLVQLAKEGLEKRMEVLFPDEAVRESKRAEYYARLEFETGTIIKM
;
A
#
# COMPACT_ATOMS: atom_id res chain seq x y z
N PHE A 1 22.97 8.92 0.03
CA PHE A 1 22.40 9.33 1.34
C PHE A 1 22.04 10.82 1.26
N MET A 2 21.49 11.46 2.31
CA MET A 2 20.96 12.82 2.17
C MET A 2 22.05 13.88 2.31
N THR A 3 22.85 13.80 3.37
CA THR A 3 23.93 14.76 3.67
C THR A 3 25.30 14.07 3.73
N PRO A 4 26.42 14.78 3.56
CA PRO A 4 27.75 14.19 3.67
C PRO A 4 27.99 13.44 4.99
N ASP A 5 27.44 13.97 6.10
CA ASP A 5 27.58 13.41 7.44
C ASP A 5 26.93 12.02 7.58
N ASP A 6 25.94 11.71 6.74
CA ASP A 6 25.27 10.40 6.70
C ASP A 6 26.17 9.29 6.14
N PHE A 7 27.33 9.60 5.56
CA PHE A 7 28.22 8.61 4.96
C PHE A 7 28.62 7.51 5.95
N THR A 8 28.97 7.89 7.19
CA THR A 8 29.37 6.92 8.23
C THR A 8 28.21 5.98 8.59
N ALA A 9 26.99 6.51 8.68
CA ALA A 9 25.79 5.71 8.93
C ALA A 9 25.50 4.75 7.76
N HIS A 10 25.69 5.22 6.52
CA HIS A 10 25.54 4.39 5.32
C HIS A 10 26.58 3.25 5.26
N GLU A 11 27.85 3.54 5.59
CA GLU A 11 28.91 2.54 5.67
C GLU A 11 28.61 1.48 6.73
N ALA A 12 28.20 1.90 7.93
CA ALA A 12 27.80 0.98 9.00
C ALA A 12 26.61 0.10 8.57
N ARG A 13 25.57 0.70 7.96
CA ARG A 13 24.40 -0.01 7.44
C ARG A 13 24.79 -1.06 6.40
N THR A 14 25.72 -0.74 5.51
CA THR A 14 26.20 -1.67 4.48
C THR A 14 26.98 -2.81 5.12
N CYS A 15 27.91 -2.52 6.03
CA CYS A 15 28.66 -3.55 6.75
C CYS A 15 27.73 -4.51 7.50
N ILE A 16 26.68 -4.00 8.17
CA ILE A 16 25.65 -4.84 8.81
C ILE A 16 24.97 -5.77 7.80
N ALA A 17 24.55 -5.24 6.65
CA ALA A 17 23.88 -6.02 5.62
C ALA A 17 24.79 -7.10 5.00
N GLU A 18 26.09 -6.84 4.92
CA GLU A 18 27.09 -7.75 4.36
C GLU A 18 27.72 -8.69 5.41
N GLY A 19 27.34 -8.56 6.69
CA GLY A 19 27.95 -9.33 7.77
C GLY A 19 29.43 -9.01 8.01
N GLU A 20 29.85 -7.80 7.67
CA GLU A 20 31.24 -7.32 7.75
C GLU A 20 31.42 -6.37 8.95
N LEU A 21 32.63 -6.30 9.48
CA LEU A 21 32.98 -5.36 10.55
C LEU A 21 33.44 -4.03 9.95
N LEU A 22 32.87 -2.91 10.43
CA LEU A 22 33.26 -1.57 9.99
C LEU A 22 34.75 -1.29 10.24
N ALA A 23 35.30 -1.86 11.31
CA ALA A 23 36.70 -1.75 11.68
C ALA A 23 37.64 -2.68 10.87
N ASN A 24 37.12 -3.60 10.07
CA ASN A 24 37.96 -4.49 9.26
C ASN A 24 38.70 -3.68 8.19
N PRO A 25 40.05 -3.61 8.21
CA PRO A 25 40.82 -2.84 7.25
C PRO A 25 40.76 -3.42 5.83
N ARG A 26 40.38 -4.70 5.68
CA ARG A 26 40.24 -5.38 4.38
C ARG A 26 38.82 -5.29 3.80
N ARG A 27 37.88 -4.64 4.51
CA ARG A 27 36.51 -4.49 4.01
C ARG A 27 36.51 -3.75 2.67
N ALA A 28 35.59 -4.14 1.78
CA ALA A 28 35.40 -3.42 0.54
C ALA A 28 34.83 -2.02 0.83
N ARG A 29 35.51 -0.97 0.35
CA ARG A 29 35.02 0.42 0.39
C ARG A 29 34.50 0.80 -0.98
N ARG A 30 33.20 0.62 -1.20
CA ARG A 30 32.55 0.87 -2.51
C ARG A 30 31.96 2.28 -2.63
N PHE A 31 31.89 3.00 -1.51
CA PHE A 31 31.18 4.27 -1.41
C PHE A 31 32.13 5.39 -1.03
N THR A 32 31.76 6.61 -1.40
CA THR A 32 32.48 7.84 -1.08
C THR A 32 31.55 8.83 -0.40
N THR A 33 32.13 9.80 0.31
CA THR A 33 31.39 10.89 0.96
C THR A 33 30.63 11.76 -0.03
N GLU A 34 31.02 11.76 -1.31
CA GLU A 34 30.43 12.57 -2.39
C GLU A 34 29.08 12.04 -2.92
N GLN A 35 28.60 10.90 -2.42
CA GLN A 35 27.35 10.27 -2.85
C GLN A 35 26.11 10.76 -2.06
N TYR A 36 26.19 11.95 -1.46
CA TYR A 36 25.04 12.62 -0.88
C TYR A 36 24.18 13.27 -1.97
N PHE A 37 22.98 13.72 -1.59
CA PHE A 37 22.08 14.41 -2.50
C PHE A 37 22.54 15.86 -2.69
N LYS A 38 23.46 16.06 -3.65
CA LYS A 38 24.02 17.37 -3.99
C LYS A 38 22.95 18.36 -4.40
N THR A 39 23.17 19.62 -4.03
CA THR A 39 22.38 20.76 -4.49
C THR A 39 22.56 20.98 -5.98
N GLN A 40 21.65 21.77 -6.57
CA GLN A 40 21.74 22.12 -7.99
C GLN A 40 23.05 22.86 -8.31
N ASP A 41 23.48 23.80 -7.47
CA ASP A 41 24.70 24.58 -7.69
C ASP A 41 25.95 23.72 -7.65
N GLU A 42 26.05 22.78 -6.71
CA GLU A 42 27.15 21.82 -6.64
C GLU A 42 27.23 20.94 -7.90
N MET A 43 26.07 20.49 -8.40
CA MET A 43 26.00 19.69 -9.64
C MET A 43 26.34 20.52 -10.88
N CYS A 44 25.89 21.78 -10.94
CA CYS A 44 26.24 22.74 -11.99
C CYS A 44 27.74 23.02 -12.04
N ALA A 45 28.37 23.22 -10.89
CA ALA A 45 29.81 23.41 -10.80
C ALA A 45 30.58 22.13 -11.21
N LEU A 46 30.11 20.95 -10.78
CA LEU A 46 30.76 19.67 -11.07
C LEU A 46 30.73 19.30 -12.57
N PHE A 47 29.67 19.69 -13.28
CA PHE A 47 29.48 19.41 -14.72
C PHE A 47 29.56 20.68 -15.58
N ALA A 48 30.28 21.70 -15.13
CA ALA A 48 30.39 22.98 -15.85
C ALA A 48 31.01 22.82 -17.26
N ASP A 49 31.85 21.80 -17.45
CA ASP A 49 32.47 21.41 -18.71
C ASP A 49 31.52 20.65 -19.65
N ILE A 50 30.44 20.05 -19.12
CA ILE A 50 29.43 19.29 -19.89
C ILE A 50 27.99 19.70 -19.48
N PRO A 51 27.54 20.93 -19.80
CA PRO A 51 26.20 21.40 -19.41
C PRO A 51 25.05 20.55 -19.96
N SER A 52 25.27 19.88 -21.09
CA SER A 52 24.29 18.98 -21.71
C SER A 52 23.94 17.77 -20.83
N ALA A 53 24.87 17.31 -19.97
CA ALA A 53 24.59 16.23 -19.03
C ALA A 53 23.48 16.60 -18.05
N LEU A 54 23.51 17.83 -17.53
CA LEU A 54 22.49 18.37 -16.63
C LEU A 54 21.17 18.63 -17.38
N ALA A 55 21.23 19.26 -18.56
CA ALA A 55 20.04 19.54 -19.36
C ALA A 55 19.27 18.25 -19.74
N ASN A 56 19.99 17.18 -20.07
CA ASN A 56 19.38 15.90 -20.41
C ASN A 56 18.68 15.23 -19.22
N SER A 57 19.15 15.47 -17.98
CA SER A 57 18.46 14.97 -16.78
C SER A 57 17.07 15.60 -16.62
N VAL A 58 16.95 16.90 -16.90
CA VAL A 58 15.66 17.63 -16.89
C VAL A 58 14.75 17.14 -18.01
N GLN A 59 15.28 16.96 -19.21
CA GLN A 59 14.53 16.42 -20.35
C GLN A 59 14.03 15.00 -20.08
N THR A 60 14.82 14.18 -19.42
CA THR A 60 14.41 12.83 -19.00
C THR A 60 13.28 12.91 -17.97
N ALA A 61 13.42 13.75 -16.95
CA ALA A 61 12.39 13.94 -15.92
C ALA A 61 11.05 14.41 -16.52
N GLN A 62 11.07 15.32 -17.50
CA GLN A 62 9.86 15.78 -18.20
C GLN A 62 9.15 14.67 -18.98
N ARG A 63 9.88 13.68 -19.49
CA ARG A 63 9.32 12.56 -20.26
C ARG A 63 8.75 11.46 -19.37
N CYS A 64 9.25 11.33 -18.14
CA CYS A 64 8.83 10.29 -17.20
C CYS A 64 7.51 10.65 -16.51
N ASN A 65 6.39 10.15 -17.04
CA ASN A 65 5.05 10.37 -16.50
C ASN A 65 4.38 9.03 -16.16
N LEU A 66 4.41 8.62 -14.89
CA LEU A 66 3.78 7.40 -14.40
C LEU A 66 2.58 7.75 -13.52
N LYS A 67 1.40 7.19 -13.84
CA LYS A 67 0.20 7.30 -13.01
C LYS A 67 0.02 6.02 -12.20
N LEU A 68 0.18 6.13 -10.88
CA LEU A 68 -0.20 5.08 -9.93
C LEU A 68 -1.60 5.38 -9.38
N GLU A 69 -2.54 4.46 -9.56
CA GLU A 69 -3.86 4.58 -8.95
C GLU A 69 -3.79 4.05 -7.52
N LEU A 70 -3.81 4.98 -6.56
CA LEU A 70 -3.81 4.67 -5.13
C LEU A 70 -5.22 4.83 -4.56
N GLY A 71 -5.52 4.11 -3.47
CA GLY A 71 -6.79 4.24 -2.76
C GLY A 71 -8.00 3.61 -3.46
N LYS A 72 -7.82 2.94 -4.61
CA LYS A 72 -8.87 2.12 -5.24
C LYS A 72 -8.58 0.63 -5.03
N PRO A 73 -9.41 -0.09 -4.27
CA PRO A 73 -9.29 -1.54 -4.12
C PRO A 73 -9.35 -2.23 -5.49
N LYS A 74 -8.42 -3.16 -5.73
CA LYS A 74 -8.44 -4.07 -6.88
C LYS A 74 -8.81 -5.47 -6.36
N LEU A 75 -10.07 -5.60 -5.96
CA LEU A 75 -10.57 -6.85 -5.37
C LEU A 75 -10.73 -7.92 -6.47
N PRO A 76 -10.40 -9.18 -6.18
CA PRO A 76 -10.69 -10.28 -7.09
C PRO A 76 -12.20 -10.53 -7.19
N LEU A 77 -12.63 -11.12 -8.30
CA LEU A 77 -14.02 -11.55 -8.45
C LEU A 77 -14.26 -12.81 -7.61
N PHE A 78 -15.25 -12.75 -6.71
CA PHE A 78 -15.67 -13.92 -5.95
C PHE A 78 -16.55 -14.82 -6.85
N PRO A 79 -16.35 -16.16 -6.85
CA PRO A 79 -17.16 -17.06 -7.66
C PRO A 79 -18.59 -17.14 -7.11
N THR A 80 -19.57 -16.75 -7.92
CA THR A 80 -20.99 -16.87 -7.59
C THR A 80 -21.61 -18.09 -8.29
N PRO A 81 -22.57 -18.78 -7.64
CA PRO A 81 -23.30 -19.88 -8.26
C PRO A 81 -24.25 -19.36 -9.35
N ASP A 82 -24.48 -20.19 -10.37
CA ASP A 82 -25.57 -20.05 -11.36
C ASP A 82 -25.70 -18.68 -12.03
N GLY A 83 -24.59 -17.94 -12.16
CA GLY A 83 -24.57 -16.61 -12.80
C GLY A 83 -25.20 -15.50 -11.96
N MET A 84 -25.40 -15.72 -10.65
CA MET A 84 -25.88 -14.72 -9.72
C MET A 84 -24.92 -13.53 -9.62
N SER A 85 -25.44 -12.32 -9.42
CA SER A 85 -24.59 -11.14 -9.18
C SER A 85 -23.89 -11.23 -7.82
N LEU A 86 -22.75 -10.55 -7.66
CA LEU A 86 -22.06 -10.46 -6.37
C LEU A 86 -22.93 -9.82 -5.29
N ASP A 87 -23.73 -8.84 -5.69
CA ASP A 87 -24.61 -8.08 -4.80
C ASP A 87 -25.75 -8.95 -4.27
N ASP A 88 -26.43 -9.69 -5.17
CA ASP A 88 -27.49 -10.61 -4.78
C ASP A 88 -26.95 -11.74 -3.92
N TYR A 89 -25.77 -12.26 -4.29
CA TYR A 89 -25.15 -13.36 -3.54
C TYR A 89 -24.68 -12.91 -2.15
N LEU A 90 -24.16 -11.69 -2.02
CA LEU A 90 -23.85 -11.07 -0.73
C LEU A 90 -25.11 -10.97 0.14
N VAL A 91 -26.21 -10.43 -0.40
CA VAL A 91 -27.47 -10.26 0.35
C VAL A 91 -28.05 -11.61 0.77
N GLN A 92 -28.05 -12.60 -0.13
CA GLN A 92 -28.53 -13.95 0.18
C GLN A 92 -27.72 -14.56 1.33
N LEU A 93 -26.39 -14.62 1.22
CA LEU A 93 -25.55 -15.19 2.26
C LEU A 93 -25.65 -14.44 3.59
N ALA A 94 -25.80 -13.12 3.54
CA ALA A 94 -25.95 -12.32 4.75
C ALA A 94 -27.29 -12.57 5.46
N LYS A 95 -28.39 -12.76 4.71
CA LYS A 95 -29.70 -13.17 5.27
C LYS A 95 -29.64 -14.59 5.86
N GLU A 96 -29.09 -15.55 5.13
CA GLU A 96 -28.90 -16.92 5.63
C GLU A 96 -28.01 -16.96 6.88
N GLY A 97 -26.95 -16.15 6.89
CA GLY A 97 -26.07 -15.99 8.04
C GLY A 97 -26.78 -15.35 9.23
N LEU A 98 -27.63 -14.35 9.01
CA LEU A 98 -28.40 -13.69 10.05
C LEU A 98 -29.36 -14.66 10.74
N GLU A 99 -30.09 -15.49 10.01
CA GLU A 99 -31.00 -16.50 10.61
C GLU A 99 -30.25 -17.40 11.59
N LYS A 100 -29.12 -17.98 11.14
CA LYS A 100 -28.28 -18.86 11.97
C LYS A 100 -27.78 -18.15 13.22
N ARG A 101 -27.45 -16.85 13.12
CA ARG A 101 -27.00 -16.04 14.27
C ARG A 101 -28.14 -15.72 15.22
N MET A 102 -29.31 -15.40 14.70
CA MET A 102 -30.51 -15.12 15.48
C MET A 102 -30.99 -16.35 16.27
N GLU A 103 -30.86 -17.55 15.70
CA GLU A 103 -31.12 -18.81 16.41
C GLU A 103 -30.24 -19.00 17.64
N VAL A 104 -28.95 -18.67 17.52
CA VAL A 104 -27.97 -18.80 18.60
C VAL A 104 -28.13 -17.70 19.65
N LEU A 105 -28.36 -16.45 19.22
CA LEU A 105 -28.49 -15.30 20.13
C LEU A 105 -29.83 -15.25 20.85
N PHE A 106 -30.89 -15.70 20.18
CA PHE A 106 -32.25 -15.74 20.71
C PHE A 106 -32.81 -17.17 20.54
N PRO A 107 -32.47 -18.10 21.44
CA PRO A 107 -32.97 -19.48 21.36
C PRO A 107 -34.49 -19.56 21.51
N ASP A 108 -35.09 -18.64 22.27
CA ASP A 108 -36.54 -18.48 22.38
C ASP A 108 -37.11 -17.84 21.11
N GLU A 109 -38.06 -18.52 20.47
CA GLU A 109 -38.65 -18.12 19.20
C GLU A 109 -39.46 -16.83 19.29
N ALA A 110 -40.19 -16.60 20.39
CA ALA A 110 -40.99 -15.38 20.56
C ALA A 110 -40.10 -14.15 20.73
N VAL A 111 -39.00 -14.28 21.48
CA VAL A 111 -38.00 -13.21 21.61
C VAL A 111 -37.32 -12.96 20.26
N ARG A 112 -36.94 -14.01 19.53
CA ARG A 112 -36.31 -13.90 18.21
C ARG A 112 -37.22 -13.16 17.22
N GLU A 113 -38.49 -13.52 17.17
CA GLU A 113 -39.46 -12.89 16.26
C GLU A 113 -39.68 -11.42 16.60
N SER A 114 -39.74 -11.08 17.89
CA SER A 114 -39.85 -9.67 18.33
C SER A 114 -38.64 -8.82 17.90
N LYS A 115 -37.47 -9.43 17.70
CA LYS A 115 -36.22 -8.77 17.28
C LYS A 115 -35.99 -8.81 15.78
N ARG A 116 -36.64 -9.71 15.05
CA ARG A 116 -36.41 -9.96 13.61
C ARG A 116 -36.44 -8.67 12.78
N ALA A 117 -37.49 -7.85 12.93
CA ALA A 117 -37.65 -6.62 12.15
C ALA A 117 -36.49 -5.62 12.37
N GLU A 118 -36.02 -5.47 13.62
CA GLU A 118 -34.91 -4.57 13.98
C GLU A 118 -33.61 -4.98 13.26
N TYR A 119 -33.27 -6.28 13.31
CA TYR A 119 -32.05 -6.81 12.71
C TYR A 119 -32.11 -6.83 11.18
N TYR A 120 -33.27 -7.17 10.59
CA TYR A 120 -33.45 -7.15 9.15
C TYR A 120 -33.36 -5.73 8.58
N ALA A 121 -33.96 -4.74 9.23
CA ALA A 121 -33.85 -3.35 8.82
C ALA A 121 -32.39 -2.86 8.83
N ARG A 122 -31.61 -3.28 9.85
CA ARG A 122 -30.17 -2.96 9.91
C ARG A 122 -29.38 -3.67 8.80
N LEU A 123 -29.67 -4.94 8.55
CA LEU A 123 -29.02 -5.73 7.49
C LEU A 123 -29.25 -5.11 6.11
N GLU A 124 -30.49 -4.73 5.80
CA GLU A 124 -30.85 -4.08 4.53
C GLU A 124 -30.15 -2.73 4.37
N PHE A 125 -30.06 -1.93 5.44
CA PHE A 125 -29.33 -0.66 5.43
C PHE A 125 -27.84 -0.87 5.12
N GLU A 126 -27.19 -1.81 5.80
CA GLU A 126 -25.75 -2.07 5.62
C GLU A 126 -25.44 -2.66 4.25
N THR A 127 -26.16 -3.71 3.84
CA THR A 127 -25.96 -4.34 2.52
C THR A 127 -26.24 -3.36 1.38
N GLY A 128 -27.29 -2.55 1.50
CA GLY A 128 -27.59 -1.50 0.53
C GLY A 128 -26.55 -0.38 0.50
N THR A 129 -25.82 -0.14 1.60
CA THR A 129 -24.69 0.79 1.62
C THR A 129 -23.46 0.17 0.94
N ILE A 130 -23.13 -1.08 1.26
CA ILE A 130 -21.98 -1.80 0.69
C ILE A 130 -22.07 -1.88 -0.84
N ILE A 131 -23.26 -2.20 -1.37
CA ILE A 131 -23.48 -2.33 -2.83
C ILE A 131 -23.32 -0.99 -3.57
N LYS A 132 -23.58 0.15 -2.90
CA LYS A 132 -23.51 1.48 -3.53
C LYS A 132 -22.11 2.10 -3.54
N MET A 133 -21.18 1.58 -2.74
CA MET A 133 -19.82 2.10 -2.60
C MET A 133 -18.88 1.51 -3.65
#